data_AF-A0A9D5HI06-F1
#
_entry.id   AF-A0A9D5HI06-F1
#
_cell.length_a   1.000
_cell.length_b   1.000
_cell.length_c   1.000
_cell.angle_alpha   90.00
_cell.angle_beta   90.00
_cell.angle_gamma   90.00
#
_symmetry.space_group_name_H-M   'P 1'
#
loop_
_entity.id
_entity.type
_entity.pdbx_description
1 polymer ?
#
loop_
_entity_poly.entity_id
_entity_poly.type
_entity_poly.pdbx_seq_one_letter_code
_entity_poly.pdbx_strand_id
1 'polypeptide(L)'
;MALSIDRREGALRRKRLEYVDCVSQYYDIPETERSDDEINMLRQIAVDCPRTVPDVTFFQQEQVQKSLERVLYTWAIRHPASGYVQGINDLVTPFIIVFLSEYLDGSMENWSISDLSPEKISDVEADCYWCLSKLLDGMHDHYTFAQPGIQRLVFKLKELVRRIDGTPFPHLTPSITNFPIFFIASCNRLKAARLAYFYQIN
;
A
#
# COMPACT_ATOMS: atom_id res chain seq x y z
N MET A 1 2.92 -28.08 -10.97
CA MET A 1 3.21 -27.05 -9.94
C MET A 1 4.19 -25.99 -10.47
N ALA A 2 5.33 -26.36 -11.08
CA ALA A 2 6.30 -25.41 -11.66
C ALA A 2 5.74 -24.49 -12.78
N LEU A 3 4.96 -25.03 -13.70
CA LEU A 3 4.31 -24.26 -14.79
C LEU A 3 3.38 -23.14 -14.30
N SER A 4 2.79 -23.26 -13.11
CA SER A 4 1.95 -22.18 -12.57
C SER A 4 2.76 -21.13 -11.82
N ILE A 5 3.95 -21.49 -11.28
CA ILE A 5 4.89 -20.53 -10.66
C ILE A 5 5.48 -19.63 -11.75
N ASP A 6 5.95 -20.22 -12.85
CA ASP A 6 6.54 -19.49 -13.98
C ASP A 6 5.55 -18.49 -14.63
N ARG A 7 4.29 -18.90 -14.80
CA ARG A 7 3.21 -18.00 -15.25
C ARG A 7 2.94 -16.85 -14.27
N ARG A 8 3.06 -17.10 -12.97
CA ARG A 8 2.85 -16.09 -11.91
C ARG A 8 3.98 -15.07 -11.88
N GLU A 9 5.22 -15.52 -11.95
CA GLU A 9 6.39 -14.64 -12.03
C GLU A 9 6.36 -13.79 -13.31
N GLY A 10 5.95 -14.39 -14.43
CA GLY A 10 5.73 -13.65 -15.68
C GLY A 10 4.64 -12.58 -15.56
N ALA A 11 3.54 -12.86 -14.85
CA ALA A 11 2.48 -11.86 -14.63
C ALA A 11 2.92 -10.74 -13.69
N LEU A 12 3.63 -11.06 -12.61
CA LEU A 12 4.22 -10.11 -11.68
C LEU A 12 5.17 -9.15 -12.37
N ARG A 13 6.11 -9.70 -13.15
CA ARG A 13 7.08 -8.89 -13.89
C ARG A 13 6.39 -7.91 -14.85
N ARG A 14 5.35 -8.35 -15.56
CA ARG A 14 4.56 -7.46 -16.43
C ARG A 14 3.89 -6.34 -15.63
N LYS A 15 3.26 -6.67 -14.50
CA LYS A 15 2.59 -5.67 -13.66
C LYS A 15 3.55 -4.65 -13.04
N ARG A 16 4.76 -5.09 -12.65
CA ARG A 16 5.82 -4.19 -12.17
C ARG A 16 6.31 -3.24 -13.26
N LEU A 17 6.52 -3.75 -14.48
CA LEU A 17 6.85 -2.90 -15.63
C LEU A 17 5.73 -1.91 -15.96
N GLU A 18 4.47 -2.35 -15.98
CA GLU A 18 3.32 -1.46 -16.19
C GLU A 18 3.27 -0.33 -15.15
N TYR A 19 3.63 -0.60 -13.89
CA TYR A 19 3.71 0.44 -12.86
C TYR A 19 4.84 1.44 -13.16
N VAL A 20 6.03 0.96 -13.51
CA VAL A 20 7.17 1.82 -13.89
C VAL A 20 6.81 2.73 -15.07
N ASP A 21 6.14 2.19 -16.08
CA ASP A 21 5.66 2.96 -17.23
C ASP A 21 4.68 4.06 -16.79
N CYS A 22 3.80 3.76 -15.83
CA CYS A 22 2.87 4.76 -15.28
C CYS A 22 3.58 5.84 -14.46
N VAL A 23 4.56 5.48 -13.64
CA VAL A 23 5.36 6.47 -12.90
C VAL A 23 6.09 7.38 -13.88
N SER A 24 6.72 6.83 -14.92
CA SER A 24 7.40 7.61 -15.95
C SER A 24 6.44 8.54 -16.70
N GLN A 25 5.21 8.09 -16.97
CA GLN A 25 4.24 8.85 -17.74
C GLN A 25 3.58 9.98 -16.93
N TYR A 26 3.34 9.76 -15.64
CA TYR A 26 2.52 10.67 -14.84
C TYR A 26 3.31 11.37 -13.73
N TYR A 27 4.18 10.66 -13.02
CA TYR A 27 4.89 11.20 -11.87
C TYR A 27 6.23 11.83 -12.24
N ASP A 28 7.03 11.23 -13.13
CA ASP A 28 8.36 11.74 -13.53
C ASP A 28 8.30 12.76 -14.68
N ILE A 29 7.34 13.69 -14.62
CA ILE A 29 7.20 14.78 -15.60
C ILE A 29 7.66 16.12 -15.01
N PRO A 30 8.06 17.10 -15.85
CA PRO A 30 8.37 18.46 -15.39
C PRO A 30 7.19 19.14 -14.71
N GLU A 31 7.45 19.99 -13.69
CA GLU A 31 6.39 20.74 -13.01
C GLU A 31 5.63 21.68 -13.95
N THR A 32 6.29 22.20 -14.99
CA THR A 32 5.69 23.06 -16.02
C THR A 32 4.65 22.34 -16.89
N GLU A 33 4.67 21.01 -16.91
CA GLU A 33 3.71 20.19 -17.67
C GLU A 33 2.49 19.81 -16.82
N ARG A 34 2.52 20.07 -15.50
CA ARG A 34 1.40 19.79 -14.61
C ARG A 34 0.38 20.93 -14.63
N SER A 35 -0.88 20.55 -14.62
CA SER A 35 -2.01 21.43 -14.34
C SER A 35 -2.02 21.88 -12.88
N ASP A 36 -2.72 22.99 -12.60
CA ASP A 36 -2.90 23.49 -11.23
C ASP A 36 -3.55 22.43 -10.32
N ASP A 37 -4.48 21.64 -10.85
CA ASP A 37 -5.16 20.57 -10.11
C ASP A 37 -4.18 19.43 -9.74
N GLU A 38 -3.30 19.04 -10.66
CA GLU A 38 -2.26 18.04 -10.40
C GLU A 38 -1.23 18.52 -9.37
N ILE A 39 -0.84 19.79 -9.44
CA ILE A 39 0.06 20.42 -8.46
C ILE A 39 -0.60 20.44 -7.08
N ASN A 40 -1.87 20.82 -7.00
CA ASN A 40 -2.61 20.84 -5.74
C ASN A 40 -2.77 19.43 -5.14
N MET A 41 -3.04 18.43 -5.98
CA MET A 41 -3.09 17.03 -5.56
C MET A 41 -1.75 16.54 -5.03
N LEU A 42 -0.63 16.83 -5.70
CA LEU A 42 0.70 16.50 -5.20
C LEU A 42 0.98 17.16 -3.85
N ARG A 43 0.69 18.46 -3.72
CA ARG A 43 0.87 19.19 -2.45
C ARG A 43 0.06 18.56 -1.33
N GLN A 44 -1.18 18.15 -1.59
CA GLN A 44 -2.00 17.49 -0.59
C GLN A 44 -1.38 16.14 -0.14
N ILE A 45 -0.95 15.32 -1.09
CA ILE A 45 -0.28 14.04 -0.81
C ILE A 45 1.03 14.26 -0.03
N ALA A 46 1.84 15.25 -0.44
CA ALA A 46 3.11 15.59 0.20
C ALA A 46 2.93 16.07 1.65
N VAL A 47 1.78 16.70 1.98
CA VAL A 47 1.43 17.08 3.35
C VAL A 47 0.92 15.89 4.16
N ASP A 48 0.28 14.91 3.52
CA ASP A 48 -0.26 13.71 4.18
C ASP A 48 0.81 12.64 4.44
N CYS A 49 1.81 12.50 3.57
CA CYS A 49 2.84 11.46 3.70
C CYS A 49 3.59 11.50 5.04
N PRO A 50 4.11 12.65 5.53
CA PRO A 50 4.76 12.72 6.84
C PRO A 50 3.82 12.47 8.02
N ARG A 51 2.51 12.73 7.83
CA ARG A 51 1.47 12.55 8.86
C ARG A 51 0.90 11.13 8.86
N THR A 52 1.31 10.28 7.91
CA THR A 52 0.87 8.90 7.81
C THR A 52 1.56 8.05 8.86
N VAL A 53 0.78 7.47 9.78
CA VAL A 53 1.28 6.65 10.91
C VAL A 53 2.44 7.35 11.67
N PRO A 54 2.18 8.51 12.30
CA PRO A 54 3.22 9.39 12.83
C PRO A 54 4.03 8.75 13.97
N ASP A 55 3.42 7.80 14.69
CA ASP A 55 4.06 7.11 15.81
C ASP A 55 5.06 6.02 15.37
N VAL A 56 5.19 5.77 14.06
CA VAL A 56 6.09 4.75 13.51
C VAL A 56 7.21 5.43 12.74
N THR A 57 8.42 5.37 13.32
CA THR A 57 9.64 6.01 12.79
C THR A 57 9.98 5.58 11.36
N PHE A 58 9.64 4.36 10.98
CA PHE A 58 9.83 3.84 9.62
C PHE A 58 9.13 4.73 8.56
N PHE A 59 7.90 5.20 8.81
CA PHE A 59 7.17 6.08 7.89
C PHE A 59 7.69 7.53 7.87
N GLN A 60 8.56 7.88 8.82
CA GLN A 60 9.21 9.19 8.87
C GLN A 60 10.48 9.25 7.99
N GLN A 61 10.92 8.13 7.42
CA GLN A 61 12.03 8.11 6.48
C GLN A 61 11.62 8.74 5.14
N GLU A 62 12.44 9.68 4.64
CA GLU A 62 12.16 10.42 3.40
C GLU A 62 11.93 9.49 2.20
N GLN A 63 12.69 8.40 2.11
CA GLN A 63 12.55 7.44 1.02
C GLN A 63 11.22 6.67 1.08
N VAL A 64 10.70 6.40 2.29
CA VAL A 64 9.36 5.79 2.45
C VAL A 64 8.27 6.80 2.06
N GLN A 65 8.42 8.06 2.45
CA GLN A 65 7.48 9.13 2.07
C GLN A 65 7.45 9.35 0.55
N LYS A 66 8.61 9.35 -0.12
CA LYS A 66 8.69 9.41 -1.59
C LYS A 66 8.01 8.21 -2.26
N SER A 67 8.15 7.02 -1.68
CA SER A 67 7.50 5.80 -2.19
C SER A 67 5.97 5.89 -2.05
N LEU A 68 5.50 6.35 -0.89
CA LEU A 68 4.07 6.63 -0.64
C LEU A 68 3.54 7.67 -1.63
N GLU A 69 4.23 8.79 -1.79
CA GLU A 69 3.82 9.86 -2.71
C GLU A 69 3.70 9.36 -4.15
N ARG A 70 4.70 8.62 -4.66
CA ARG A 70 4.67 8.01 -5.99
C ARG A 70 3.48 7.08 -6.17
N VAL A 71 3.25 6.16 -5.23
CA VAL A 71 2.15 5.20 -5.30
C VAL A 71 0.80 5.91 -5.27
N LEU A 72 0.61 6.84 -4.33
CA LEU A 72 -0.65 7.56 -4.15
C LEU A 72 -0.97 8.48 -5.31
N TYR A 73 0.02 9.24 -5.79
CA TYR A 73 -0.19 10.16 -6.92
C TYR A 73 -0.47 9.39 -8.21
N THR A 74 0.32 8.36 -8.51
CA THR A 74 0.13 7.53 -9.71
C THR A 74 -1.25 6.84 -9.69
N TRP A 75 -1.75 6.48 -8.50
CA TRP A 75 -3.10 5.96 -8.38
C TRP A 75 -4.15 7.05 -8.63
N ALA A 76 -4.04 8.18 -7.93
CA ALA A 76 -5.03 9.25 -7.96
C ALA A 76 -5.20 9.85 -9.36
N ILE A 77 -4.11 10.12 -10.07
CA ILE A 77 -4.15 10.72 -11.42
C ILE A 77 -4.82 9.79 -12.45
N ARG A 78 -4.70 8.47 -12.25
CA ARG A 78 -5.34 7.46 -13.10
C ARG A 78 -6.81 7.21 -12.74
N HIS A 79 -7.30 7.81 -11.66
CA HIS A 79 -8.69 7.70 -11.19
C HIS A 79 -9.30 9.09 -10.97
N PRO A 80 -9.43 9.93 -12.02
CA PRO A 80 -9.82 11.34 -11.90
C PRO A 80 -11.23 11.55 -11.31
N ALA A 81 -12.10 10.53 -11.38
CA ALA A 81 -13.42 10.58 -10.73
C ALA A 81 -13.33 10.59 -9.19
N SER A 82 -12.24 10.06 -8.62
CA SER A 82 -11.99 10.04 -7.17
C SER A 82 -10.90 11.01 -6.77
N GLY A 83 -9.82 11.09 -7.55
CA GLY A 83 -8.60 11.82 -7.18
C GLY A 83 -8.01 11.28 -5.88
N TYR A 84 -7.19 12.10 -5.23
CA TYR A 84 -6.68 11.79 -3.90
C TYR A 84 -7.64 12.26 -2.81
N VAL A 85 -7.95 11.37 -1.86
CA VAL A 85 -8.76 11.68 -0.68
C VAL A 85 -7.97 11.25 0.56
N GLN A 86 -7.87 12.13 1.55
CA GLN A 86 -7.22 11.83 2.82
C GLN A 86 -7.81 10.55 3.43
N GLY A 87 -6.93 9.64 3.87
CA GLY A 87 -7.25 8.30 4.33
C GLY A 87 -6.83 7.22 3.33
N ILE A 88 -6.68 7.52 2.03
CA ILE A 88 -6.11 6.57 1.06
C ILE A 88 -4.64 6.28 1.40
N ASN A 89 -3.90 7.28 1.89
CA ASN A 89 -2.54 7.13 2.40
C ASN A 89 -2.43 6.01 3.46
N ASP A 90 -3.38 5.94 4.39
CA ASP A 90 -3.38 4.91 5.46
C ASP A 90 -3.65 3.52 4.90
N LEU A 91 -4.42 3.39 3.81
CA LEU A 91 -4.71 2.11 3.17
C LEU A 91 -3.50 1.48 2.47
N VAL A 92 -2.50 2.28 2.09
CA VAL A 92 -1.27 1.79 1.44
C VAL A 92 -0.30 1.20 2.47
N THR A 93 -0.26 1.77 3.67
CA THR A 93 0.67 1.38 4.74
C THR A 93 0.75 -0.12 5.04
N PRO A 94 -0.36 -0.89 5.14
CA PRO A 94 -0.28 -2.34 5.37
C PRO A 94 0.46 -3.08 4.24
N PHE A 95 0.28 -2.67 2.98
CA PHE A 95 0.95 -3.32 1.85
C PHE A 95 2.45 -3.06 1.87
N ILE A 96 2.86 -1.81 2.13
CA ILE A 96 4.28 -1.44 2.25
C ILE A 96 4.97 -2.31 3.30
N ILE A 97 4.36 -2.46 4.47
CA ILE A 97 4.96 -3.23 5.56
C ILE A 97 5.08 -4.70 5.18
N VAL A 98 4.01 -5.31 4.64
CA VAL A 98 4.06 -6.73 4.26
C VAL A 98 5.14 -6.98 3.21
N PHE A 99 5.17 -6.19 2.14
CA PHE A 99 6.11 -6.43 1.05
C PHE A 99 7.55 -6.11 1.43
N LEU A 100 7.80 -5.09 2.25
CA LEU A 100 9.14 -4.82 2.77
C LEU A 100 9.61 -5.85 3.80
N SER A 101 8.70 -6.49 4.54
CA SER A 101 9.05 -7.54 5.49
C SER A 101 9.71 -8.77 4.84
N GLU A 102 9.57 -8.94 3.51
CA GLU A 102 10.27 -9.99 2.75
C GLU A 102 11.76 -9.69 2.57
N TYR A 103 12.16 -8.43 2.67
CA TYR A 103 13.53 -7.97 2.42
C TYR A 103 14.23 -7.46 3.68
N LEU A 104 13.47 -7.04 4.69
CA LEU A 104 13.98 -6.42 5.92
C LEU A 104 13.75 -7.32 7.14
N ASP A 105 14.81 -7.54 7.90
CA ASP A 105 14.82 -8.36 9.10
C ASP A 105 14.78 -7.56 10.40
N GLY A 106 14.31 -8.22 11.47
CA GLY A 106 14.16 -7.60 12.79
C GLY A 106 12.92 -6.72 12.94
N SER A 107 12.93 -5.91 14.00
CA SER A 107 11.86 -4.95 14.34
C SER A 107 11.78 -3.83 13.31
N MET A 108 10.57 -3.37 13.01
CA MET A 108 10.31 -2.24 12.12
C MET A 108 11.04 -0.96 12.54
N GLU A 109 11.31 -0.79 13.85
CA GLU A 109 12.10 0.33 14.37
C GLU A 109 13.53 0.39 13.78
N ASN A 110 14.05 -0.76 13.36
CA ASN A 110 15.40 -0.90 12.80
C ASN A 110 15.40 -1.01 11.27
N TRP A 111 14.23 -0.98 10.63
CA TRP A 111 14.14 -1.07 9.17
C TRP A 111 14.67 0.20 8.53
N SER A 112 15.47 0.04 7.48
CA SER A 112 15.91 1.12 6.61
C SER A 112 15.60 0.72 5.17
N ILE A 113 14.70 1.45 4.52
CA ILE A 113 14.38 1.18 3.10
C ILE A 113 15.57 1.47 2.19
N SER A 114 16.49 2.33 2.64
CA SER A 114 17.73 2.67 1.95
C SER A 114 18.70 1.48 1.85
N ASP A 115 18.47 0.41 2.61
CA ASP A 115 19.27 -0.82 2.55
C ASP A 115 18.89 -1.69 1.33
N LEU A 116 17.79 -1.35 0.63
CA LEU A 116 17.30 -2.03 -0.56
C LEU A 116 17.79 -1.34 -1.84
N SER A 117 17.94 -2.13 -2.91
CA SER A 117 18.24 -1.57 -4.22
C SER A 117 17.02 -0.80 -4.78
N PRO A 118 17.23 0.20 -5.65
CA PRO A 118 16.13 0.95 -6.27
C PRO A 118 15.12 0.05 -7.00
N GLU A 119 15.58 -1.05 -7.60
CA GLU A 119 14.71 -2.02 -8.29
C GLU A 119 13.79 -2.74 -7.30
N LYS A 120 14.30 -3.13 -6.11
CA LYS A 120 13.46 -3.75 -5.08
C LYS A 120 12.43 -2.79 -4.52
N ILE A 121 12.81 -1.53 -4.34
CA ILE A 121 11.89 -0.48 -3.90
C ILE A 121 10.79 -0.29 -4.95
N SER A 122 11.17 -0.19 -6.23
CA SER A 122 10.21 -0.07 -7.35
C SER A 122 9.27 -1.28 -7.46
N ASP A 123 9.79 -2.50 -7.27
CA ASP A 123 8.98 -3.72 -7.24
C ASP A 123 7.94 -3.70 -6.10
N VAL A 124 8.36 -3.25 -4.91
CA VAL A 124 7.46 -3.10 -3.75
C VAL A 124 6.41 -2.01 -4.00
N GLU A 125 6.81 -0.87 -4.57
CA GLU A 125 5.89 0.21 -4.94
C GLU A 125 4.82 -0.29 -5.93
N ALA A 126 5.23 -1.04 -6.95
CA ALA A 126 4.32 -1.63 -7.92
C ALA A 126 3.32 -2.61 -7.28
N ASP A 127 3.81 -3.49 -6.41
CA ASP A 127 2.96 -4.46 -5.72
C ASP A 127 1.96 -3.73 -4.80
N CYS A 128 2.40 -2.69 -4.08
CA CYS A 128 1.53 -1.82 -3.29
C CYS A 128 0.47 -1.14 -4.16
N TYR A 129 0.87 -0.57 -5.29
CA TYR A 129 0.00 0.12 -6.23
C TYR A 129 -1.12 -0.78 -6.76
N TRP A 130 -0.80 -2.01 -7.20
CA TRP A 130 -1.80 -2.93 -7.73
C TRP A 130 -2.71 -3.48 -6.66
N CYS A 131 -2.18 -3.76 -5.46
CA CYS A 131 -3.00 -4.18 -4.33
C CYS A 131 -3.95 -3.08 -3.86
N LEU A 132 -3.46 -1.84 -3.76
CA LEU A 132 -4.27 -0.66 -3.47
C LEU A 132 -5.36 -0.46 -4.53
N SER A 133 -5.01 -0.53 -5.81
CA SER A 133 -5.97 -0.39 -6.91
C SER A 133 -7.07 -1.43 -6.80
N LYS A 134 -6.71 -2.70 -6.58
CA LYS A 134 -7.69 -3.77 -6.42
C LYS A 134 -8.56 -3.60 -5.18
N LEU A 135 -7.99 -3.03 -4.12
CA LEU A 135 -8.72 -2.69 -2.90
C LEU A 135 -9.83 -1.67 -3.20
N LEU A 136 -9.47 -0.63 -3.95
CA LEU A 136 -10.30 0.52 -4.27
C LEU A 136 -11.35 0.21 -5.35
N ASP A 137 -11.08 -0.71 -6.28
CA ASP A 137 -12.07 -1.23 -7.26
C ASP A 137 -13.34 -1.73 -6.55
N GLY A 138 -13.20 -2.35 -5.38
CA GLY A 138 -14.32 -2.85 -4.57
C GLY A 138 -15.05 -1.79 -3.74
N MET A 139 -14.61 -0.53 -3.80
CA MET A 139 -15.08 0.57 -2.95
C MET A 139 -15.84 1.68 -3.69
N HIS A 140 -16.20 1.47 -4.97
CA HIS A 140 -16.91 2.45 -5.82
C HIS A 140 -18.15 3.13 -5.17
N ASP A 141 -18.78 2.54 -4.15
CA ASP A 141 -19.98 3.10 -3.48
C ASP A 141 -19.74 3.82 -2.11
N HIS A 142 -18.51 4.00 -1.62
CA HIS A 142 -18.30 4.31 -0.18
C HIS A 142 -17.70 5.66 0.20
N TYR A 143 -17.57 6.59 -0.73
CA TYR A 143 -17.32 8.00 -0.39
C TYR A 143 -18.63 8.77 -0.13
N THR A 144 -19.67 8.07 0.35
CA THR A 144 -20.90 8.64 0.90
C THR A 144 -21.03 8.30 2.40
N PHE A 145 -21.75 9.16 3.13
CA PHE A 145 -21.83 9.22 4.59
C PHE A 145 -22.07 7.84 5.25
N ALA A 146 -21.33 7.55 6.34
CA ALA A 146 -21.31 6.32 7.17
C ALA A 146 -20.39 5.14 6.78
N GLN A 147 -19.61 5.25 5.68
CA GLN A 147 -18.42 4.40 5.37
C GLN A 147 -18.54 2.86 5.59
N PRO A 148 -19.62 2.17 5.14
CA PRO A 148 -19.74 0.72 5.33
C PRO A 148 -18.74 -0.11 4.48
N GLY A 149 -18.09 0.47 3.48
CA GLY A 149 -17.08 -0.19 2.64
C GLY A 149 -15.73 -0.37 3.35
N ILE A 150 -15.30 0.64 4.10
CA ILE A 150 -14.07 0.57 4.91
C ILE A 150 -14.24 -0.47 6.01
N GLN A 151 -15.44 -0.60 6.61
CA GLN A 151 -15.71 -1.68 7.57
C GLN A 151 -15.64 -3.08 6.94
N ARG A 152 -16.15 -3.27 5.71
CA ARG A 152 -16.02 -4.54 4.98
C ARG A 152 -14.58 -4.85 4.59
N LEU A 153 -13.81 -3.81 4.28
CA LEU A 153 -12.39 -3.91 3.99
C LEU A 153 -11.57 -4.32 5.22
N VAL A 154 -11.80 -3.64 6.36
CA VAL A 154 -11.25 -4.00 7.67
C VAL A 154 -11.60 -5.45 8.01
N PHE A 155 -12.84 -5.87 7.73
CA PHE A 155 -13.27 -7.25 7.94
C PHE A 155 -12.58 -8.24 7.00
N LYS A 156 -12.40 -7.94 5.71
CA LYS A 156 -11.70 -8.82 4.76
C LYS A 156 -10.22 -8.97 5.10
N LEU A 157 -9.54 -7.88 5.43
CA LEU A 157 -8.13 -7.94 5.85
C LEU A 157 -8.01 -8.66 7.21
N LYS A 158 -8.95 -8.44 8.14
CA LYS A 158 -9.02 -9.17 9.42
C LYS A 158 -9.24 -10.66 9.22
N GLU A 159 -10.13 -11.07 8.31
CA GLU A 159 -10.31 -12.49 7.97
C GLU A 159 -9.04 -13.07 7.34
N LEU A 160 -8.32 -12.30 6.53
CA LEU A 160 -7.03 -12.71 5.96
C LEU A 160 -5.97 -12.88 7.05
N VAL A 161 -5.82 -11.92 7.97
CA VAL A 161 -4.92 -12.03 9.13
C VAL A 161 -5.35 -13.17 10.07
N ARG A 162 -6.65 -13.39 10.31
CA ARG A 162 -7.16 -14.49 11.16
C ARG A 162 -6.89 -15.86 10.57
N ARG A 163 -7.04 -16.02 9.26
CA ARG A 163 -6.72 -17.26 8.53
C ARG A 163 -5.23 -17.57 8.56
N ILE A 164 -4.41 -16.53 8.70
CA ILE A 164 -2.95 -16.57 8.76
C ILE A 164 -2.45 -16.94 10.17
N ASP A 165 -2.97 -16.29 11.22
CA ASP A 165 -2.40 -16.38 12.58
C ASP A 165 -3.17 -17.30 13.54
N GLY A 166 -4.36 -17.77 13.18
CA GLY A 166 -5.16 -18.71 13.99
C GLY A 166 -5.63 -18.18 15.37
N THR A 167 -5.17 -17.00 15.80
CA THR A 167 -5.38 -16.48 17.16
C THR A 167 -5.90 -15.04 17.10
N PRO A 168 -7.09 -14.73 17.65
CA PRO A 168 -7.59 -13.36 17.69
C PRO A 168 -6.83 -12.52 18.73
N PHE A 169 -6.45 -11.29 18.37
CA PHE A 169 -5.89 -10.31 19.31
C PHE A 169 -6.98 -9.80 20.27
N PRO A 170 -6.89 -10.04 21.58
CA PRO A 170 -8.00 -9.79 22.51
C PRO A 170 -8.12 -8.35 23.04
N HIS A 171 -7.18 -7.44 22.72
CA HIS A 171 -7.07 -6.15 23.43
C HIS A 171 -7.24 -4.88 22.58
N LEU A 172 -7.48 -4.98 21.27
CA LEU A 172 -7.81 -3.82 20.43
C LEU A 172 -9.25 -3.93 19.93
N THR A 173 -10.09 -2.97 20.31
CA THR A 173 -11.44 -2.85 19.76
C THR A 173 -11.33 -2.45 18.29
N PRO A 174 -12.02 -3.18 17.38
CA PRO A 174 -11.91 -2.94 15.95
C PRO A 174 -12.58 -1.61 15.60
N SER A 175 -11.78 -0.62 15.19
CA SER A 175 -12.23 0.62 14.58
C SER A 175 -11.36 0.92 13.34
N ILE A 176 -11.93 1.69 12.40
CA ILE A 176 -11.22 2.17 11.20
C ILE A 176 -9.94 2.93 11.58
N THR A 177 -9.98 3.67 12.69
CA THR A 177 -8.86 4.46 13.22
C THR A 177 -7.73 3.62 13.82
N ASN A 178 -8.02 2.48 14.42
CA ASN A 178 -7.00 1.63 15.08
C ASN A 178 -6.42 0.55 14.16
N PHE A 179 -6.91 0.46 12.93
CA PHE A 179 -6.61 -0.64 12.02
C PHE A 179 -5.19 -0.63 11.42
N PRO A 180 -4.61 0.51 11.01
CA PRO A 180 -3.20 0.55 10.61
C PRO A 180 -2.29 0.06 11.74
N ILE A 181 -2.53 0.51 12.97
CA ILE A 181 -1.79 0.11 14.19
C ILE A 181 -1.99 -1.38 14.50
N PHE A 182 -3.21 -1.91 14.37
CA PHE A 182 -3.50 -3.34 14.54
C PHE A 182 -2.75 -4.20 13.51
N PHE A 183 -2.72 -3.74 12.25
CA PHE A 183 -2.03 -4.45 11.18
C PHE A 183 -0.51 -4.40 11.37
N ILE A 184 0.05 -3.23 11.69
CA ILE A 184 1.47 -3.05 12.05
C ILE A 184 1.87 -3.98 13.20
N ALA A 185 1.07 -4.06 14.27
CA ALA A 185 1.31 -4.96 15.40
C ALA A 185 1.24 -6.46 15.02
N SER A 186 0.55 -6.79 13.93
CA SER A 186 0.44 -8.14 13.37
C SER A 186 1.58 -8.49 12.39
N CYS A 187 2.31 -7.50 11.86
CA CYS A 187 3.32 -7.70 10.81
C CYS A 187 4.55 -8.51 11.24
N ASN A 188 4.91 -8.48 12.52
CA ASN A 188 5.97 -9.35 13.06
C ASN A 188 5.61 -10.86 12.98
N ARG A 189 4.32 -11.20 12.86
CA ARG A 189 3.83 -12.59 12.75
C ARG A 189 3.46 -12.99 11.32
N LEU A 190 3.14 -12.01 10.47
CA LEU A 190 2.89 -12.18 9.03
C LEU A 190 4.09 -12.75 8.25
N LYS A 191 5.33 -12.65 8.76
CA LYS A 191 6.51 -13.35 8.19
C LYS A 191 6.28 -14.86 8.05
N ALA A 192 5.48 -15.47 8.93
CA ALA A 192 5.15 -16.90 8.88
C ALA A 192 4.10 -17.26 7.82
N ALA A 193 3.38 -16.28 7.27
CA ALA A 193 2.21 -16.52 6.43
C ALA A 193 2.35 -15.90 5.04
N ARG A 194 3.49 -16.24 4.45
CA ARG A 194 3.65 -16.28 3.00
C ARG A 194 2.57 -17.22 2.41
N LEU A 195 1.97 -16.81 1.29
CA LEU A 195 1.04 -17.55 0.41
C LEU A 195 -0.50 -17.33 0.50
N ALA A 196 -1.09 -16.56 1.41
CA ALA A 196 -2.57 -16.43 1.41
C ALA A 196 -3.11 -15.24 0.59
N TYR A 197 -2.46 -14.07 0.59
CA TYR A 197 -3.01 -12.87 -0.05
C TYR A 197 -2.77 -12.81 -1.57
N PHE A 198 -1.71 -13.47 -2.05
CA PHE A 198 -1.32 -13.43 -3.47
C PHE A 198 -2.09 -14.40 -4.37
N TYR A 199 -2.96 -15.25 -3.81
CA TYR A 199 -3.46 -16.46 -4.50
C TYR A 199 -4.96 -16.48 -4.78
N GLN A 200 -5.69 -15.37 -4.58
CA GLN A 200 -7.11 -15.26 -4.93
C GLN A 200 -7.44 -14.11 -5.88
N ILE A 201 -6.45 -13.52 -6.55
CA ILE A 201 -6.69 -12.59 -7.66
C ILE A 201 -6.43 -13.33 -8.99
N ASN A 202 -7.28 -14.33 -9.25
CA ASN A 202 -7.77 -14.75 -10.57
C ASN A 202 -9.18 -15.27 -10.40
#